data_AF-A0A5C4M6I1-F1
#
_entry.id   AF-A0A5C4M6I1-F1
#
_cell.length_a   1.000
_cell.length_b   1.000
_cell.length_c   1.000
_cell.angle_alpha   90.00
_cell.angle_beta   90.00
_cell.angle_gamma   90.00
#
_symmetry.space_group_name_H-M   'P 1'
#
loop_
_entity.id
_entity.type
_entity.pdbx_description
1 polymer ?
#
loop_
_entity_poly.entity_id
_entity_poly.type
_entity_poly.pdbx_seq_one_letter_code
_entity_poly.pdbx_strand_id
1 'polypeptide(L)'
;MEALRAARFGLVSIDELRRAAFGDRPVLPPGTPASPRAKLLTAIVLGGQGRYAGAATLLDEVARGRDRVLASLALSTFASHRRQLGGHRAAFGPDGAALRLVTGLSGRTGARMSGDGEAPAHRARPGAGVPQEEDPDGIDAEGARADALLGLAADNLGIGRLPLARRLVARVTARSWRSKVRLGWVSAELELAGGQAANAVEPAERALELAESAGALRHVVKSRLVLAAALGATGERERAVHLAEEALAVTDEYALRSLSWPAGSIAAEYGRDRSRVDAMVHAVLLRSDPDGRRLAGESPWVPA
;
A
#
# COMPACT_ATOMS: atom_id res chain seq x y z
N MET A 1 -32.85 24.43 -11.37
CA MET A 1 -31.90 23.67 -12.23
C MET A 1 -30.44 24.08 -12.03
N GLU A 2 -30.14 25.35 -11.72
CA GLU A 2 -28.77 25.83 -11.45
C GLU A 2 -28.27 25.53 -10.02
N ALA A 3 -29.14 25.62 -9.01
CA ALA A 3 -28.82 25.30 -7.62
C ALA A 3 -28.50 23.80 -7.37
N LEU A 4 -29.04 22.89 -8.18
CA LEU A 4 -28.71 21.45 -8.14
C LEU A 4 -27.37 21.10 -8.81
N ARG A 5 -26.80 22.01 -9.63
CA ARG A 5 -25.45 21.85 -10.19
C ARG A 5 -24.37 22.34 -9.23
N ALA A 6 -24.65 23.38 -8.44
CA ALA A 6 -23.72 23.91 -7.45
C ALA A 6 -23.44 22.94 -6.28
N ALA A 7 -24.41 22.10 -5.90
CA ALA A 7 -24.24 21.10 -4.84
C ALA A 7 -23.37 19.88 -5.24
N ARG A 8 -23.02 19.73 -6.53
CA ARG A 8 -22.31 18.55 -7.07
C ARG A 8 -20.77 18.67 -7.08
N PHE A 9 -20.23 19.79 -6.62
CA PHE A 9 -18.79 20.10 -6.64
C PHE A 9 -18.27 20.60 -5.28
N GLY A 10 -18.80 20.04 -4.19
CA GLY A 10 -18.25 20.29 -2.85
C GLY A 10 -16.82 19.76 -2.69
N LEU A 11 -16.09 20.33 -1.73
CA LEU A 11 -14.85 19.73 -1.25
C LEU A 11 -15.18 18.43 -0.51
N VAL A 12 -14.41 17.38 -0.78
CA VAL A 12 -14.56 16.09 -0.13
C VAL A 12 -13.90 16.10 1.26
N SER A 13 -14.54 15.49 2.26
CA SER A 13 -13.96 15.41 3.62
C SER A 13 -12.76 14.47 3.67
N ILE A 14 -11.76 14.83 4.50
CA ILE A 14 -10.61 13.96 4.78
C ILE A 14 -11.06 12.66 5.44
N ASP A 15 -12.03 12.70 6.35
CA ASP A 15 -12.46 11.50 7.08
C ASP A 15 -13.20 10.50 6.18
N GLU A 16 -14.02 11.00 5.24
CA GLU A 16 -14.66 10.16 4.22
C GLU A 16 -13.60 9.53 3.30
N LEU A 17 -12.59 10.31 2.90
CA LEU A 17 -11.48 9.80 2.11
C LEU A 17 -10.61 8.80 2.88
N ARG A 18 -10.39 8.98 4.19
CA ARG A 18 -9.67 8.00 5.03
C ARG A 18 -10.46 6.71 5.13
N ARG A 19 -11.76 6.79 5.42
CA ARG A 19 -12.65 5.61 5.46
C ARG A 19 -12.67 4.88 4.12
N ALA A 20 -12.61 5.60 2.99
CA ALA A 20 -12.49 4.99 1.67
C ALA A 20 -11.11 4.39 1.40
N ALA A 21 -10.04 5.05 1.82
CA ALA A 21 -8.67 4.59 1.57
C ALA A 21 -8.29 3.39 2.44
N PHE A 22 -8.78 3.35 3.69
CA PHE A 22 -8.27 2.50 4.76
C PHE A 22 -9.33 1.77 5.57
N GLY A 23 -10.60 2.14 5.47
CA GLY A 23 -11.69 1.53 6.24
C GLY A 23 -12.51 0.51 5.45
N ASP A 24 -13.79 0.45 5.80
CA ASP A 24 -14.76 -0.58 5.41
C ASP A 24 -15.52 -0.27 4.11
N ARG A 25 -15.39 0.95 3.56
CA ARG A 25 -16.15 1.38 2.37
C ARG A 25 -15.21 1.96 1.31
N PRO A 26 -14.52 1.12 0.53
CA PRO A 26 -13.50 1.54 -0.43
C PRO A 26 -14.08 2.12 -1.74
N VAL A 27 -15.03 3.05 -1.58
CA VAL A 27 -15.70 3.77 -2.65
C VAL A 27 -15.31 5.23 -2.56
N LEU A 28 -14.92 5.82 -3.69
CA LEU A 28 -14.54 7.22 -3.72
C LEU A 28 -15.78 8.12 -3.46
N PRO A 29 -15.81 8.91 -2.38
CA PRO A 29 -16.88 9.89 -2.17
C PRO A 29 -16.89 10.97 -3.27
N PRO A 30 -18.06 11.57 -3.57
CA PRO A 30 -18.15 12.65 -4.55
C PRO A 30 -17.41 13.91 -4.05
N GLY A 31 -16.82 14.68 -4.98
CA GLY A 31 -16.15 15.93 -4.69
C GLY A 31 -14.72 16.01 -5.24
N THR A 32 -14.13 17.21 -5.19
CA THR A 32 -12.76 17.44 -5.68
C THR A 32 -11.77 17.50 -4.52
N PRO A 33 -10.65 16.75 -4.54
CA PRO A 33 -9.64 16.82 -3.50
C PRO A 33 -8.84 18.13 -3.59
N ALA A 34 -9.01 19.04 -2.62
CA ALA A 34 -8.34 20.34 -2.62
C ALA A 34 -6.95 20.36 -1.97
N SER A 35 -6.66 19.47 -1.02
CA SER A 35 -5.37 19.44 -0.31
C SER A 35 -4.47 18.31 -0.80
N PRO A 36 -3.12 18.41 -0.64
CA PRO A 36 -2.22 17.31 -0.97
C PRO A 36 -2.59 16.00 -0.25
N ARG A 37 -3.04 16.08 1.01
CA ARG A 37 -3.51 14.92 1.78
C ARG A 37 -4.78 14.31 1.18
N ALA A 38 -5.75 15.14 0.79
CA ALA A 38 -6.95 14.66 0.10
C ALA A 38 -6.59 13.98 -1.24
N LYS A 39 -5.69 14.58 -2.03
CA LYS A 39 -5.23 14.02 -3.30
C LYS A 39 -4.54 12.66 -3.12
N LEU A 40 -3.69 12.52 -2.10
CA LEU A 40 -3.05 11.25 -1.75
C LEU A 40 -4.10 10.18 -1.43
N LEU A 41 -5.06 10.47 -0.55
CA LEU A 41 -6.11 9.52 -0.17
C LEU A 41 -6.99 9.15 -1.36
N THR A 42 -7.40 10.12 -2.18
CA THR A 42 -8.12 9.87 -3.44
C THR A 42 -7.33 8.95 -4.36
N ALA A 43 -6.02 9.18 -4.53
CA ALA A 43 -5.17 8.34 -5.37
C ALA A 43 -5.05 6.90 -4.86
N ILE A 44 -5.00 6.69 -3.54
CA ILE A 44 -5.00 5.36 -2.91
C ILE A 44 -6.29 4.61 -3.23
N VAL A 45 -7.45 5.28 -3.15
CA VAL A 45 -8.75 4.69 -3.51
C VAL A 45 -8.79 4.35 -5.00
N LEU A 46 -8.38 5.28 -5.87
CA LEU A 46 -8.31 5.06 -7.31
C LEU A 46 -7.40 3.87 -7.65
N GLY A 47 -6.24 3.75 -6.99
CA GLY A 47 -5.33 2.62 -7.11
C GLY A 47 -6.00 1.29 -6.75
N GLY A 48 -6.71 1.23 -5.62
CA GLY A 48 -7.50 0.06 -5.24
C GLY A 48 -8.53 -0.36 -6.29
N GLN A 49 -9.14 0.62 -6.96
CA GLN A 49 -10.11 0.42 -8.03
C GLN A 49 -9.47 0.13 -9.42
N GLY A 50 -8.15 -0.01 -9.49
CA GLY A 50 -7.40 -0.24 -10.74
C GLY A 50 -7.37 0.98 -11.68
N ARG A 51 -7.70 2.18 -11.19
CA ARG A 51 -7.70 3.43 -11.97
C ARG A 51 -6.32 4.11 -11.94
N TYR A 52 -5.28 3.38 -12.34
CA TYR A 52 -3.89 3.79 -12.12
C TYR A 52 -3.49 5.07 -12.85
N ALA A 53 -4.01 5.36 -14.05
CA ALA A 53 -3.73 6.59 -14.76
C ALA A 53 -4.18 7.83 -13.97
N GLY A 54 -5.42 7.81 -13.48
CA GLY A 54 -5.96 8.91 -12.66
C GLY A 54 -5.26 9.03 -11.31
N ALA A 55 -4.90 7.89 -10.69
CA ALA A 55 -4.11 7.89 -9.47
C ALA A 55 -2.72 8.50 -9.69
N ALA A 56 -2.05 8.13 -10.79
CA ALA A 56 -0.71 8.62 -11.13
C ALA A 56 -0.69 10.15 -11.26
N THR A 57 -1.68 10.77 -11.92
CA THR A 57 -1.80 12.24 -12.01
C THR A 57 -1.79 12.90 -10.63
N LEU A 58 -2.61 12.41 -9.72
CA LEU A 58 -2.71 12.98 -8.37
C LEU A 58 -1.43 12.74 -7.55
N LEU A 59 -0.84 11.55 -7.64
CA LEU A 59 0.40 11.21 -6.93
C LEU A 59 1.57 12.06 -7.40
N ASP A 60 1.65 12.32 -8.71
CA ASP A 60 2.67 13.15 -9.32
C ASP A 60 2.57 14.62 -8.86
N GLU A 61 1.35 15.16 -8.72
CA GLU A 61 1.14 16.47 -8.09
C GLU A 61 1.57 16.50 -6.62
N VAL A 62 1.21 15.48 -5.84
CA VAL A 62 1.58 15.40 -4.41
C VAL A 62 3.10 15.23 -4.24
N ALA A 63 3.74 14.43 -5.08
CA ALA A 63 5.19 14.17 -5.04
C ALA A 63 6.04 15.42 -5.32
N ARG A 64 5.52 16.37 -6.11
CA ARG A 64 6.19 17.68 -6.35
C ARG A 64 5.91 18.72 -5.26
N GLY A 65 5.08 18.38 -4.27
CA GLY A 65 4.75 19.26 -3.16
C GLY A 65 5.90 19.50 -2.19
N ARG A 66 5.71 20.45 -1.26
CA ARG A 66 6.72 20.81 -0.24
C ARG A 66 6.74 19.86 0.96
N ASP A 67 5.64 19.16 1.22
CA ASP A 67 5.53 18.20 2.33
C ASP A 67 6.26 16.90 1.97
N ARG A 68 7.42 16.70 2.60
CA ARG A 68 8.29 15.55 2.35
C ARG A 68 7.64 14.21 2.72
N VAL A 69 6.78 14.18 3.74
CA VAL A 69 6.09 12.97 4.19
C VAL A 69 5.05 12.57 3.15
N LEU A 70 4.19 13.52 2.74
CA LEU A 70 3.18 13.24 1.72
C LEU A 70 3.82 12.92 0.37
N ALA A 71 4.91 13.59 -0.01
CA ALA A 71 5.66 13.25 -1.22
C ALA A 71 6.24 11.84 -1.18
N SER A 72 6.79 11.41 -0.03
CA SER A 72 7.29 10.04 0.17
C SER A 72 6.17 9.00 0.04
N LEU A 73 5.02 9.24 0.67
CA LEU A 73 3.86 8.35 0.58
C LEU A 73 3.29 8.28 -0.84
N ALA A 74 3.28 9.41 -1.56
CA ALA A 74 2.84 9.45 -2.94
C ALA A 74 3.75 8.62 -3.86
N LEU A 75 5.07 8.77 -3.72
CA LEU A 75 6.05 7.95 -4.45
C LEU A 75 5.92 6.46 -4.12
N SER A 76 5.75 6.11 -2.84
CA SER A 76 5.60 4.71 -2.42
C SER A 76 4.30 4.07 -2.94
N THR A 77 3.24 4.87 -3.00
CA THR A 77 1.94 4.46 -3.55
C THR A 77 2.04 4.27 -5.07
N PHE A 78 2.70 5.19 -5.77
CA PHE A 78 2.97 5.05 -7.21
C PHE A 78 3.82 3.80 -7.52
N ALA A 79 4.87 3.55 -6.73
CA ALA A 79 5.68 2.34 -6.81
C ALA A 79 4.83 1.08 -6.62
N SER A 80 3.90 1.09 -5.66
CA SER A 80 2.96 -0.01 -5.44
C SER A 80 2.06 -0.27 -6.65
N HIS A 81 1.63 0.76 -7.37
CA HIS A 81 0.86 0.59 -8.61
C HIS A 81 1.68 -0.08 -9.71
N ARG A 82 2.98 0.28 -9.81
CA ARG A 82 3.90 -0.39 -10.75
C ARG A 82 4.08 -1.86 -10.42
N ARG A 83 4.25 -2.22 -9.14
CA ARG A 83 4.30 -3.63 -8.69
C ARG A 83 3.03 -4.41 -9.02
N GLN A 84 1.85 -3.80 -8.87
CA GLN A 84 0.58 -4.44 -9.22
C GLN A 84 0.41 -4.71 -10.72
N LEU A 85 1.25 -4.10 -11.55
CA LEU A 85 1.36 -4.36 -12.99
C LEU A 85 2.63 -5.17 -13.31
N GLY A 86 3.22 -5.82 -12.32
CA GLY A 86 4.43 -6.65 -12.45
C GLY A 86 5.74 -5.88 -12.62
N GLY A 87 5.71 -4.55 -12.61
CA GLY A 87 6.83 -3.66 -12.84
C GLY A 87 7.75 -3.44 -11.64
N HIS A 88 8.25 -4.51 -11.01
CA HIS A 88 9.12 -4.42 -9.81
C HIS A 88 10.38 -3.58 -10.03
N ARG A 89 11.02 -3.69 -11.21
CA ARG A 89 12.19 -2.87 -11.55
C ARG A 89 11.86 -1.38 -11.66
N ALA A 90 10.70 -1.06 -12.23
CA ALA A 90 10.26 0.33 -12.41
C ALA A 90 9.87 0.99 -11.07
N ALA A 91 9.47 0.19 -10.08
CA ALA A 91 9.07 0.66 -8.77
C ALA A 91 10.26 1.03 -7.85
N PHE A 92 11.45 0.46 -8.12
CA PHE A 92 12.67 0.66 -7.32
C PHE A 92 13.09 2.13 -7.20
N GLY A 93 13.06 2.88 -8.30
CA GLY A 93 13.44 4.29 -8.33
C GLY A 93 12.55 5.16 -7.43
N PRO A 94 11.22 5.12 -7.61
CA PRO A 94 10.25 5.79 -6.74
C PRO A 94 10.40 5.43 -5.25
N ASP A 95 10.52 4.16 -4.88
CA ASP A 95 10.66 3.77 -3.45
C ASP A 95 12.00 4.23 -2.84
N GLY A 96 13.09 4.19 -3.61
CA GLY A 96 14.37 4.75 -3.19
C GLY A 96 14.30 6.27 -2.96
N ALA A 97 13.61 6.98 -3.86
CA ALA A 97 13.36 8.41 -3.72
C ALA A 97 12.47 8.72 -2.51
N ALA A 98 11.43 7.91 -2.26
CA ALA A 98 10.57 8.01 -1.09
C ALA A 98 11.40 7.89 0.21
N LEU A 99 12.21 6.84 0.33
CA LEU A 99 13.04 6.63 1.53
C LEU A 99 13.99 7.82 1.79
N ARG A 100 14.58 8.39 0.73
CA ARG A 100 15.46 9.56 0.83
C ARG A 100 14.73 10.78 1.40
N LEU A 101 13.45 10.98 1.06
CA LEU A 101 12.67 12.14 1.54
C LEU A 101 12.43 12.09 3.05
N VAL A 102 12.29 10.90 3.63
CA VAL A 102 11.97 10.71 5.06
C VAL A 102 13.14 10.27 5.92
N THR A 103 14.31 10.02 5.30
CA THR A 103 15.55 9.77 6.04
C THR A 103 15.90 11.00 6.89
N GLY A 104 16.13 10.78 8.20
CA GLY A 104 16.45 11.83 9.16
C GLY A 104 15.25 12.59 9.73
N LEU A 105 14.01 12.25 9.34
CA LEU A 105 12.80 12.81 9.94
C LEU A 105 12.39 12.07 11.24
N SER A 106 12.90 10.86 11.46
CA SER A 106 12.68 10.10 12.69
C SER A 106 13.48 10.73 13.85
N GLY A 107 12.80 11.41 14.78
CA GLY A 107 13.34 11.74 16.09
C GLY A 107 13.97 13.13 16.27
N ARG A 108 13.17 14.21 16.21
CA ARG A 108 13.42 15.41 17.06
C ARG A 108 12.87 15.23 18.49
N THR A 109 12.83 14.00 18.97
CA THR A 109 12.56 13.65 20.37
C THR A 109 13.88 13.25 21.03
N GLY A 110 14.45 14.20 21.79
CA GLY A 110 15.34 13.93 22.92
C GLY A 110 16.69 13.23 22.65
N ALA A 111 17.67 13.96 22.10
CA ALA A 111 19.08 13.63 22.31
C ALA A 111 19.88 14.91 22.52
N ARG A 112 19.79 15.48 23.73
CA ARG A 112 20.91 16.26 24.28
C ARG A 112 21.80 15.28 25.02
N MET A 113 22.91 14.93 24.37
CA MET A 113 24.04 14.28 25.01
C MET A 113 24.53 15.15 26.17
N SER A 114 24.76 14.49 27.31
CA SER A 114 25.34 15.02 28.52
C SER A 114 26.65 15.78 28.23
N GLY A 115 26.77 16.95 28.84
CA GLY A 115 28.00 17.73 28.92
C GLY A 115 27.87 18.64 30.13
N ASP A 116 28.53 18.25 31.21
CA ASP A 116 28.64 19.06 32.43
C ASP A 116 29.30 20.40 32.10
N GLY A 117 28.63 21.49 32.48
CA GLY A 117 29.11 22.86 32.26
C GLY A 117 28.08 23.90 32.70
N GLU A 118 28.30 24.50 33.86
CA GLU A 118 27.44 25.50 34.47
C GLU A 118 27.42 26.86 33.73
N ALA A 119 26.21 27.45 33.68
CA ALA A 119 25.82 28.86 33.43
C ALA A 119 25.72 29.42 31.98
N PRO A 120 24.93 30.50 31.72
CA PRO A 120 23.83 31.12 32.48
C PRO A 120 22.46 31.17 31.74
N ALA A 121 21.43 31.62 32.45
CA ALA A 121 20.02 31.66 32.05
C ALA A 121 19.75 32.34 30.70
N HIS A 122 19.38 31.54 29.68
CA HIS A 122 18.82 32.02 28.42
C HIS A 122 17.33 31.70 28.36
N ARG A 123 16.52 32.73 28.15
CA ARG A 123 15.05 32.71 28.04
C ARG A 123 14.52 31.46 27.34
N ALA A 124 13.63 30.73 28.01
CA ALA A 124 12.91 29.60 27.45
C ALA A 124 12.17 30.03 26.16
N ARG A 125 12.48 29.36 25.03
CA ARG A 125 11.69 29.49 23.81
C ARG A 125 10.33 28.82 24.05
N PRO A 126 9.19 29.51 23.85
CA PRO A 126 7.91 28.84 23.83
C PRO A 126 7.83 28.02 22.52
N GLY A 127 7.61 26.72 22.65
CA GLY A 127 7.53 25.81 21.50
C GLY A 127 8.30 24.50 21.64
N ALA A 128 8.44 23.96 22.85
CA ALA A 128 8.63 22.52 22.99
C ALA A 128 7.37 21.87 22.41
N GLY A 129 7.48 21.41 21.16
CA GLY A 129 6.36 20.89 20.39
C GLY A 129 5.67 19.78 21.17
N VAL A 130 4.35 19.89 21.28
CA VAL A 130 3.48 18.76 21.65
C VAL A 130 3.90 17.58 20.78
N PRO A 131 4.11 16.37 21.35
CA PRO A 131 4.35 15.18 20.54
C PRO A 131 3.26 15.11 19.47
N GLN A 132 3.67 15.14 18.19
CA GLN A 132 2.71 14.98 17.11
C GLN A 132 2.08 13.61 17.28
N GLU A 133 0.78 13.59 17.56
CA GLU A 133 0.02 12.36 17.75
C GLU A 133 0.23 11.46 16.52
N GLU A 134 0.62 10.21 16.75
CA GLU A 134 0.91 9.25 15.68
C GLU A 134 -0.34 9.10 14.81
N ASP A 135 -0.17 9.11 13.49
CA ASP A 135 -1.32 8.95 12.60
C ASP A 135 -1.74 7.47 12.62
N PRO A 136 -3.01 7.14 12.93
CA PRO A 136 -3.42 5.75 13.12
C PRO A 136 -3.24 4.90 11.84
N ASP A 137 -3.35 5.52 10.66
CA ASP A 137 -3.12 4.87 9.37
C ASP A 137 -1.65 4.98 8.91
N GLY A 138 -0.77 5.57 9.71
CA GLY A 138 0.63 5.83 9.35
C GLY A 138 0.79 6.82 8.21
N ILE A 139 -0.05 7.85 8.12
CA ILE A 139 0.15 9.01 7.23
C ILE A 139 1.02 10.06 7.95
N ASP A 140 2.19 9.60 8.40
CA ASP A 140 3.22 10.36 9.12
C ASP A 140 4.62 9.92 8.67
N ALA A 141 5.66 10.51 9.27
CA ALA A 141 7.04 10.25 8.87
C ALA A 141 7.47 8.79 9.10
N GLU A 142 6.96 8.14 10.14
CA GLU A 142 7.32 6.77 10.47
C GLU A 142 6.63 5.76 9.56
N GLY A 143 5.33 5.94 9.32
CA GLY A 143 4.58 5.17 8.35
C GLY A 143 5.14 5.32 6.93
N ALA A 144 5.51 6.54 6.53
CA ALA A 144 6.16 6.79 5.25
C ALA A 144 7.53 6.09 5.12
N ARG A 145 8.33 6.07 6.19
CA ARG A 145 9.61 5.34 6.23
C ARG A 145 9.39 3.83 6.14
N ALA A 146 8.42 3.30 6.87
CA ALA A 146 8.07 1.88 6.83
C ALA A 146 7.60 1.48 5.42
N ASP A 147 6.74 2.28 4.79
CA ASP A 147 6.25 2.03 3.42
C ASP A 147 7.38 1.99 2.40
N ALA A 148 8.30 2.95 2.45
CA ALA A 148 9.41 3.01 1.50
C ALA A 148 10.38 1.82 1.68
N LEU A 149 10.67 1.41 2.92
CA LEU A 149 11.51 0.23 3.18
C LEU A 149 10.83 -1.07 2.76
N LEU A 150 9.54 -1.23 3.05
CA LEU A 150 8.75 -2.40 2.63
C LEU A 150 8.59 -2.44 1.11
N GLY A 151 8.42 -1.28 0.46
CA GLY A 151 8.39 -1.14 -0.99
C GLY A 151 9.70 -1.59 -1.64
N LEU A 152 10.84 -1.10 -1.15
CA LEU A 152 12.16 -1.55 -1.59
C LEU A 152 12.38 -3.04 -1.35
N ALA A 153 11.89 -3.60 -0.24
CA ALA A 153 11.96 -5.02 0.02
C ALA A 153 11.15 -5.83 -1.00
N ALA A 154 9.91 -5.41 -1.29
CA ALA A 154 9.04 -6.03 -2.28
C ALA A 154 9.62 -5.94 -3.70
N ASP A 155 10.29 -4.84 -4.05
CA ASP A 155 10.96 -4.70 -5.35
C ASP A 155 12.13 -5.66 -5.49
N ASN A 156 12.95 -5.78 -4.45
CA ASN A 156 14.06 -6.74 -4.44
C ASN A 156 13.55 -8.18 -4.44
N LEU A 157 12.46 -8.47 -3.75
CA LEU A 157 11.77 -9.76 -3.81
C LEU A 157 11.35 -10.09 -5.24
N GLY A 158 10.59 -9.20 -5.89
CA GLY A 158 10.04 -9.45 -7.23
C GLY A 158 11.08 -9.57 -8.35
N ILE A 159 12.34 -9.21 -8.09
CA ILE A 159 13.48 -9.42 -9.00
C ILE A 159 14.45 -10.50 -8.52
N GLY A 160 14.08 -11.29 -7.51
CA GLY A 160 14.84 -12.46 -7.02
C GLY A 160 16.00 -12.14 -6.06
N ARG A 161 16.14 -10.91 -5.56
CA ARG A 161 17.21 -10.50 -4.63
C ARG A 161 16.82 -10.74 -3.17
N LEU A 162 16.47 -11.97 -2.82
CA LEU A 162 15.91 -12.33 -1.51
C LEU A 162 16.79 -11.93 -0.31
N PRO A 163 18.13 -12.11 -0.31
CA PRO A 163 18.95 -11.70 0.83
C PRO A 163 18.91 -10.18 1.09
N LEU A 164 18.81 -9.37 0.03
CA LEU A 164 18.70 -7.92 0.17
C LEU A 164 17.31 -7.52 0.69
N ALA A 165 16.25 -8.16 0.18
CA ALA A 165 14.91 -7.94 0.67
C ALA A 165 14.77 -8.28 2.18
N ARG A 166 15.34 -9.40 2.65
CA ARG A 166 15.38 -9.76 4.08
C ARG A 166 16.09 -8.70 4.94
N ARG A 167 17.24 -8.17 4.46
CA ARG A 167 17.95 -7.09 5.16
C ARG A 167 17.14 -5.80 5.23
N LEU A 168 16.34 -5.49 4.21
CA LEU A 168 15.46 -4.31 4.21
C LEU A 168 14.30 -4.49 5.19
N VAL A 169 13.65 -5.67 5.19
CA VAL A 169 12.59 -6.02 6.14
C VAL A 169 13.09 -5.89 7.58
N ALA A 170 14.30 -6.38 7.89
CA ALA A 170 14.90 -6.27 9.23
C ALA A 170 15.11 -4.81 9.72
N ARG A 171 15.05 -3.81 8.84
CA ARG A 171 15.19 -2.38 9.16
C ARG A 171 13.85 -1.66 9.35
N VAL A 172 12.74 -2.36 9.13
CA VAL A 172 11.39 -1.81 9.26
C VAL A 172 11.02 -1.76 10.73
N THR A 173 10.59 -0.59 11.18
CA THR A 173 9.90 -0.42 12.46
C THR A 173 8.44 -0.16 12.16
N ALA A 174 7.59 -1.17 12.32
CA ALA A 174 6.17 -1.09 12.01
C ALA A 174 5.35 -0.69 13.25
N ARG A 175 4.84 0.54 13.28
CA ARG A 175 4.03 1.06 14.40
C ARG A 175 2.53 1.04 14.12
N SER A 176 2.11 1.63 13.01
CA SER A 176 0.71 1.65 12.59
C SER A 176 0.23 0.26 12.20
N TRP A 177 -1.09 0.02 12.33
CA TRP A 177 -1.72 -1.22 11.88
C TRP A 177 -1.35 -1.52 10.41
N ARG A 178 -1.35 -0.49 9.55
CA ARG A 178 -1.08 -0.61 8.11
C ARG A 178 0.34 -1.06 7.84
N SER A 179 1.32 -0.51 8.56
CA SER A 179 2.73 -0.92 8.41
C SER A 179 2.96 -2.35 8.89
N LYS A 180 2.25 -2.80 9.93
CA LYS A 180 2.31 -4.18 10.44
C LYS A 180 1.70 -5.18 9.47
N VAL A 181 0.54 -4.86 8.89
CA VAL A 181 -0.10 -5.68 7.85
C VAL A 181 0.83 -5.83 6.63
N ARG A 182 1.39 -4.72 6.13
CA ARG A 182 2.32 -4.74 4.98
C ARG A 182 3.61 -5.50 5.29
N LEU A 183 4.11 -5.42 6.52
CA LEU A 183 5.26 -6.22 6.97
C LEU A 183 4.94 -7.72 6.92
N GLY A 184 3.76 -8.13 7.36
CA GLY A 184 3.30 -9.52 7.26
C GLY A 184 3.23 -10.00 5.81
N TRP A 185 2.67 -9.19 4.89
CA TRP A 185 2.62 -9.53 3.46
C TRP A 185 4.01 -9.78 2.88
N VAL A 186 4.94 -8.82 3.02
CA VAL A 186 6.29 -8.94 2.45
C VAL A 186 7.05 -10.10 3.11
N SER A 187 6.84 -10.35 4.40
CA SER A 187 7.48 -11.48 5.09
C SER A 187 6.96 -12.82 4.57
N ALA A 188 5.64 -12.98 4.42
CA ALA A 188 5.04 -14.19 3.85
C ALA A 188 5.51 -14.43 2.40
N GLU A 189 5.49 -13.39 1.57
CA GLU A 189 5.98 -13.47 0.19
C GLU A 189 7.48 -13.84 0.13
N LEU A 190 8.31 -13.38 1.08
CA LEU A 190 9.73 -13.75 1.16
C LEU A 190 9.94 -15.22 1.51
N GLU A 191 9.14 -15.76 2.42
CA GLU A 191 9.22 -17.18 2.78
C GLU A 191 8.75 -18.06 1.61
N LEU A 192 7.68 -17.68 0.92
CA LEU A 192 7.23 -18.37 -0.29
C LEU A 192 8.30 -18.36 -1.39
N ALA A 193 8.88 -17.19 -1.69
CA ALA A 193 9.95 -17.07 -2.66
C ALA A 193 11.23 -17.82 -2.25
N GLY A 194 11.44 -18.00 -0.95
CA GLY A 194 12.54 -18.79 -0.39
C GLY A 194 12.30 -20.29 -0.32
N GLY A 195 11.13 -20.79 -0.75
CA GLY A 195 10.75 -22.21 -0.68
C GLY A 195 10.39 -22.69 0.72
N GLN A 196 10.11 -21.77 1.66
CA GLN A 196 9.78 -22.05 3.06
C GLN A 196 8.28 -21.81 3.33
N ALA A 197 7.41 -22.44 2.54
CA ALA A 197 5.97 -22.17 2.54
C ALA A 197 5.32 -22.24 3.95
N ALA A 198 5.72 -23.20 4.78
CA ALA A 198 5.22 -23.32 6.15
C ALA A 198 5.49 -22.06 7.00
N ASN A 199 6.65 -21.41 6.80
CA ASN A 199 7.01 -20.18 7.52
C ASN A 199 6.24 -18.95 7.00
N ALA A 200 5.56 -19.05 5.85
CA ALA A 200 4.77 -17.97 5.29
C ALA A 200 3.38 -17.83 5.92
N VAL A 201 2.86 -18.89 6.55
CA VAL A 201 1.48 -18.93 7.08
C VAL A 201 1.30 -17.97 8.25
N GLU A 202 2.15 -18.06 9.28
CA GLU A 202 2.06 -17.24 10.49
C GLU A 202 2.13 -15.72 10.23
N PRO A 203 3.04 -15.16 9.40
CA PRO A 203 2.99 -13.74 9.05
C PRO A 203 1.76 -13.36 8.20
N ALA A 204 1.22 -14.27 7.39
CA ALA A 204 0.01 -14.02 6.60
C ALA A 204 -1.26 -14.00 7.47
N GLU A 205 -1.39 -14.92 8.43
CA GLU A 205 -2.50 -14.96 9.39
C GLU A 205 -2.52 -13.69 10.24
N ARG A 206 -1.37 -13.30 10.82
CA ARG A 206 -1.28 -12.05 11.58
C ARG A 206 -1.63 -10.82 10.75
N ALA A 207 -1.27 -10.79 9.47
CA ALA A 207 -1.64 -9.69 8.58
C ALA A 207 -3.14 -9.65 8.29
N LEU A 208 -3.83 -10.80 8.27
CA LEU A 208 -5.27 -10.86 8.13
C LEU A 208 -5.97 -10.39 9.41
N GLU A 209 -5.59 -10.94 10.56
CA GLU A 209 -6.15 -10.57 11.87
C GLU A 209 -6.05 -9.07 12.16
N LEU A 210 -4.89 -8.47 11.87
CA LEU A 210 -4.68 -7.02 12.05
C LEU A 210 -5.53 -6.20 11.08
N ALA A 211 -5.70 -6.65 9.84
CA ALA A 211 -6.52 -5.94 8.85
C ALA A 211 -8.02 -6.01 9.21
N GLU A 212 -8.48 -7.16 9.72
CA GLU A 212 -9.85 -7.35 10.20
C GLU A 212 -10.12 -6.50 11.44
N SER A 213 -9.21 -6.50 12.41
CA SER A 213 -9.29 -5.68 13.62
C SER A 213 -9.32 -4.18 13.30
N ALA A 214 -8.65 -3.76 12.23
CA ALA A 214 -8.67 -2.38 11.76
C ALA A 214 -9.92 -2.02 10.92
N GLY A 215 -10.78 -2.98 10.58
CA GLY A 215 -11.91 -2.78 9.68
C GLY A 215 -11.50 -2.38 8.27
N ALA A 216 -10.29 -2.76 7.84
CA ALA A 216 -9.66 -2.25 6.63
C ALA A 216 -9.93 -3.15 5.41
N LEU A 217 -11.12 -3.05 4.82
CA LEU A 217 -11.65 -4.02 3.85
C LEU A 217 -10.68 -4.37 2.70
N ARG A 218 -10.04 -3.37 2.08
CA ARG A 218 -9.06 -3.65 0.99
C ARG A 218 -7.84 -4.41 1.49
N HIS A 219 -7.40 -4.14 2.72
CA HIS A 219 -6.27 -4.85 3.33
C HIS A 219 -6.68 -6.26 3.74
N VAL A 220 -7.90 -6.46 4.24
CA VAL A 220 -8.47 -7.80 4.50
C VAL A 220 -8.43 -8.64 3.22
N VAL A 221 -8.96 -8.13 2.10
CA VAL A 221 -8.93 -8.83 0.81
C VAL A 221 -7.51 -9.19 0.39
N LYS A 222 -6.56 -8.25 0.41
CA LYS A 222 -5.16 -8.54 0.05
C LYS A 222 -4.52 -9.55 1.03
N SER A 223 -4.79 -9.47 2.33
CA SER A 223 -4.31 -10.43 3.33
C SER A 223 -4.85 -11.83 3.08
N ARG A 224 -6.14 -11.97 2.71
CA ARG A 224 -6.74 -13.27 2.32
C ARG A 224 -6.01 -13.88 1.13
N LEU A 225 -5.66 -13.09 0.12
CA LEU A 225 -4.91 -13.59 -1.04
C LEU A 225 -3.50 -14.05 -0.68
N VAL A 226 -2.81 -13.32 0.20
CA VAL A 226 -1.47 -13.72 0.67
C VAL A 226 -1.55 -15.00 1.51
N LEU A 227 -2.53 -15.12 2.40
CA LEU A 227 -2.76 -16.33 3.18
C LEU A 227 -3.18 -17.51 2.30
N ALA A 228 -4.04 -17.29 1.31
CA ALA A 228 -4.43 -18.32 0.35
C ALA A 228 -3.22 -18.86 -0.42
N ALA A 229 -2.30 -18.00 -0.86
CA ALA A 229 -1.07 -18.42 -1.51
C ALA A 229 -0.17 -19.25 -0.56
N ALA A 230 -0.05 -18.84 0.71
CA ALA A 230 0.72 -19.57 1.71
C ALA A 230 0.14 -20.97 1.98
N LEU A 231 -1.17 -21.06 2.24
CA LEU A 231 -1.89 -22.31 2.49
C LEU A 231 -1.90 -23.23 1.26
N GLY A 232 -2.04 -22.66 0.06
CA GLY A 232 -1.94 -23.40 -1.19
C GLY A 232 -0.58 -24.09 -1.33
N ALA A 233 0.50 -23.40 -0.96
CA ALA A 233 1.86 -23.93 -1.00
C ALA A 233 2.17 -24.96 0.11
N THR A 234 1.39 -25.01 1.18
CA THR A 234 1.49 -26.05 2.24
C THR A 234 0.56 -27.24 2.00
N GLY A 235 -0.30 -27.21 0.98
CA GLY A 235 -1.23 -28.28 0.63
C GLY A 235 -2.63 -28.12 1.26
N GLU A 236 -2.91 -27.05 2.00
CA GLU A 236 -4.22 -26.72 2.58
C GLU A 236 -5.18 -26.12 1.54
N ARG A 237 -5.39 -26.86 0.45
CA ARG A 237 -6.10 -26.41 -0.75
C ARG A 237 -7.51 -25.88 -0.48
N GLU A 238 -8.28 -26.56 0.36
CA GLU A 238 -9.68 -26.20 0.61
C GLU A 238 -9.79 -24.82 1.26
N ARG A 239 -8.98 -24.55 2.29
CA ARG A 239 -8.92 -23.23 2.93
C ARG A 239 -8.41 -22.16 1.98
N ALA A 240 -7.40 -22.47 1.17
CA ALA A 240 -6.88 -21.54 0.17
C ALA A 240 -7.94 -21.11 -0.86
N VAL A 241 -8.71 -22.08 -1.39
CA VAL A 241 -9.81 -21.80 -2.32
C VAL A 241 -10.87 -20.93 -1.67
N HIS A 242 -11.30 -21.28 -0.46
CA HIS A 242 -12.34 -20.54 0.25
C HIS A 242 -11.95 -19.06 0.45
N LEU A 243 -10.72 -18.80 0.91
CA LEU A 243 -10.21 -17.43 1.07
C LEU A 243 -10.14 -16.66 -0.25
N ALA A 244 -9.74 -17.32 -1.35
CA ALA A 244 -9.68 -16.69 -2.66
C ALA A 244 -11.08 -16.37 -3.22
N GLU A 245 -12.07 -17.23 -3.01
CA GLU A 245 -13.46 -17.02 -3.43
C GLU A 245 -14.11 -15.88 -2.64
N GLU A 246 -13.91 -15.82 -1.31
CA GLU A 246 -14.36 -14.69 -0.50
C GLU A 246 -13.73 -13.38 -0.93
N ALA A 247 -12.41 -13.38 -1.17
CA ALA A 247 -11.70 -12.21 -1.67
C ALA A 247 -12.29 -11.76 -3.02
N LEU A 248 -12.51 -12.69 -3.95
CA LEU A 248 -13.06 -12.40 -5.27
C LEU A 248 -14.45 -11.76 -5.18
N ALA A 249 -15.35 -12.29 -4.35
CA ALA A 249 -16.69 -11.75 -4.12
C ALA A 249 -16.65 -10.29 -3.66
N VAL A 250 -15.77 -9.97 -2.70
CA VAL A 250 -15.60 -8.59 -2.22
C VAL A 250 -15.01 -7.69 -3.32
N THR A 251 -14.09 -8.20 -4.14
CA THR A 251 -13.57 -7.39 -5.25
C THR A 251 -14.62 -7.05 -6.30
N ASP A 252 -15.55 -7.96 -6.56
CA ASP A 252 -16.67 -7.74 -7.48
C ASP A 252 -17.65 -6.69 -6.90
N GLU A 253 -18.02 -6.83 -5.62
CA GLU A 253 -18.94 -5.92 -4.93
C GLU A 253 -18.42 -4.47 -4.90
N TYR A 254 -17.14 -4.29 -4.55
CA TYR A 254 -16.55 -2.96 -4.36
C TYR A 254 -15.70 -2.47 -5.54
N ALA A 255 -15.70 -3.21 -6.66
CA ALA A 255 -14.88 -2.93 -7.83
C ALA A 255 -13.38 -2.73 -7.50
N LEU A 256 -12.83 -3.56 -6.62
CA LEU A 256 -11.40 -3.56 -6.25
C LEU A 256 -10.55 -4.24 -7.33
N ARG A 257 -10.59 -3.69 -8.55
CA ARG A 257 -10.01 -4.31 -9.76
C ARG A 257 -8.52 -4.61 -9.66
N SER A 258 -7.80 -3.87 -8.81
CA SER A 258 -6.38 -4.15 -8.52
C SER A 258 -6.13 -5.50 -7.84
N LEU A 259 -7.17 -6.10 -7.23
CA LEU A 259 -7.13 -7.37 -6.52
C LEU A 259 -8.01 -8.46 -7.17
N SER A 260 -8.85 -8.11 -8.17
CA SER A 260 -9.70 -9.08 -8.85
C SER A 260 -8.90 -10.10 -9.64
N TRP A 261 -7.90 -9.67 -10.43
CA TRP A 261 -7.12 -10.62 -11.24
C TRP A 261 -6.22 -11.54 -10.39
N PRO A 262 -5.52 -11.10 -9.31
CA PRO A 262 -4.78 -12.03 -8.46
C PRO A 262 -5.69 -13.01 -7.73
N ALA A 263 -6.87 -12.57 -7.28
CA ALA A 263 -7.89 -13.45 -6.70
C ALA A 263 -8.35 -14.50 -7.72
N GLY A 264 -8.66 -14.07 -8.95
CA GLY A 264 -9.02 -14.94 -10.05
C GLY A 264 -7.91 -15.92 -10.44
N SER A 265 -6.65 -15.49 -10.45
CA SER A 265 -5.49 -16.35 -10.75
C SER A 265 -5.35 -17.47 -9.71
N ILE A 266 -5.40 -17.14 -8.41
CA ILE A 266 -5.35 -18.16 -7.34
C ILE A 266 -6.54 -19.11 -7.45
N ALA A 267 -7.75 -18.60 -7.69
CA ALA A 267 -8.93 -19.46 -7.88
C ALA A 267 -8.80 -20.36 -9.12
N ALA A 268 -8.19 -19.88 -10.20
CA ALA A 268 -8.00 -20.61 -11.46
C ALA A 268 -7.00 -21.77 -11.34
N GLU A 269 -6.03 -21.71 -10.42
CA GLU A 269 -5.13 -22.84 -10.10
C GLU A 269 -5.90 -24.07 -9.61
N TYR A 270 -7.13 -23.87 -9.11
CA TYR A 270 -7.97 -24.91 -8.56
C TYR A 270 -9.13 -25.34 -9.47
N GLY A 271 -9.10 -24.98 -10.75
CA GLY A 271 -10.06 -25.45 -11.77
C GLY A 271 -11.18 -24.45 -12.10
N ARG A 272 -10.95 -23.15 -11.90
CA ARG A 272 -11.87 -22.07 -12.29
C ARG A 272 -11.50 -21.45 -13.64
N ASP A 273 -12.44 -20.68 -14.19
CA ASP A 273 -12.38 -20.10 -15.54
C ASP A 273 -11.24 -19.07 -15.71
N ARG A 274 -10.17 -19.49 -16.40
CA ARG A 274 -9.02 -18.63 -16.74
C ARG A 274 -9.40 -17.45 -17.64
N SER A 275 -10.42 -17.58 -18.50
CA SER A 275 -10.83 -16.49 -19.40
C SER A 275 -11.37 -15.28 -18.64
N ARG A 276 -11.91 -15.49 -17.43
CA ARG A 276 -12.34 -14.42 -16.54
C ARG A 276 -11.17 -13.59 -16.02
N VAL A 277 -9.99 -14.18 -15.84
CA VAL A 277 -8.78 -13.49 -15.38
C VAL A 277 -8.29 -12.49 -16.44
N ASP A 278 -8.30 -12.89 -17.72
CA ASP A 278 -7.87 -12.03 -18.84
C ASP A 278 -8.74 -10.77 -18.94
N ALA A 279 -10.06 -10.95 -18.78
CA ALA A 279 -11.00 -9.82 -18.74
C ALA A 279 -10.74 -8.86 -17.56
N MET A 280 -10.36 -9.40 -16.39
CA MET A 280 -10.01 -8.59 -15.21
C MET A 280 -8.71 -7.81 -15.44
N VAL A 281 -7.68 -8.44 -16.01
CA VAL A 281 -6.42 -7.78 -16.38
C VAL A 281 -6.71 -6.67 -17.38
N HIS A 282 -7.42 -6.98 -18.47
CA HIS A 282 -7.78 -6.01 -19.51
C HIS A 282 -8.49 -4.78 -18.92
N ALA A 283 -9.44 -4.98 -18.01
CA ALA A 283 -10.16 -3.90 -17.34
C ALA A 283 -9.26 -2.96 -16.52
N VAL A 284 -8.18 -3.47 -15.91
CA VAL A 284 -7.17 -2.65 -15.21
C VAL A 284 -6.28 -1.91 -16.21
N LEU A 285 -5.86 -2.58 -17.29
CA LEU A 285 -4.98 -2.00 -18.31
C LEU A 285 -5.64 -0.82 -19.06
N LEU A 286 -6.94 -0.90 -19.33
CA LEU A 286 -7.72 0.20 -19.92
C LEU A 286 -7.63 1.50 -19.11
N ARG A 287 -7.41 1.39 -17.79
CA ARG A 287 -7.35 2.54 -16.87
C ARG A 287 -5.94 2.79 -16.33
N SER A 288 -4.94 2.14 -16.91
CA SER A 288 -3.52 2.34 -16.61
C SER A 288 -2.90 3.37 -17.55
N ASP A 289 -1.81 4.01 -17.15
CA ASP A 289 -1.04 4.90 -18.03
C ASP A 289 -0.21 4.06 -19.05
N PRO A 290 0.35 4.69 -20.11
CA PRO A 290 1.12 3.97 -21.14
C PRO A 290 2.28 3.12 -20.60
N ASP A 291 3.01 3.61 -19.60
CA ASP A 291 4.11 2.83 -19.00
C ASP A 291 3.55 1.64 -18.21
N GLY A 292 2.44 1.82 -17.51
CA GLY A 292 1.78 0.75 -16.76
C GLY A 292 1.34 -0.40 -17.68
N ARG A 293 0.78 -0.08 -18.84
CA ARG A 293 0.39 -1.10 -19.83
C ARG A 293 1.59 -1.85 -20.39
N ARG A 294 2.68 -1.15 -20.70
CA ARG A 294 3.93 -1.76 -21.17
C ARG A 294 4.49 -2.72 -20.13
N LEU A 295 4.58 -2.28 -18.86
CA LEU A 295 5.09 -3.10 -17.77
C LEU A 295 4.28 -4.39 -17.60
N ALA A 296 2.95 -4.30 -17.68
CA ALA A 296 2.09 -5.47 -17.60
C ALA A 296 2.33 -6.45 -18.76
N GLY A 297 2.45 -5.96 -20.00
CA GLY A 297 2.68 -6.81 -21.17
C GLY A 297 4.06 -7.47 -21.19
N GLU A 298 5.06 -6.90 -20.52
CA GLU A 298 6.41 -7.46 -20.39
C GLU A 298 6.58 -8.33 -19.13
N SER A 299 5.58 -8.35 -18.25
CA SER A 299 5.69 -8.95 -16.93
C SER A 299 5.44 -10.46 -16.96
N PRO A 300 6.31 -11.28 -16.33
CA PRO A 300 6.02 -12.70 -16.13
C PRO A 300 4.94 -12.94 -15.04
N TRP A 301 4.57 -11.91 -14.28
CA TRP A 301 3.63 -11.99 -13.16
C TRP A 301 2.18 -11.68 -13.55
N VAL A 302 1.97 -11.04 -14.70
CA VAL A 302 0.64 -10.65 -15.18
C VAL A 302 0.24 -11.63 -16.28
N PRO A 303 -0.93 -12.28 -16.19
CA PRO A 303 -1.43 -13.12 -17.27
C PRO A 303 -1.49 -12.36 -18.61
N ALA A 304 -1.10 -13.04 -19.69
CA ALA A 304 -1.00 -12.49 -21.04
C ALA A 304 -2.37 -12.33 -21.72
#